data_AF-I4ZAP5-F1
#
_entry.id   AF-I4ZAP5-F1
#
_cell.length_a   1.000
_cell.length_b   1.000
_cell.length_c   1.000
_cell.angle_alpha   90.00
_cell.angle_beta   90.00
_cell.angle_gamma   90.00
#
_symmetry.space_group_name_H-M   'P 1'
#
loop_
_entity.id
_entity.type
_entity.pdbx_description
1 polymer ?
#
loop_
_entity_poly.entity_id
_entity_poly.type
_entity_poly.pdbx_seq_one_letter_code
_entity_poly.pdbx_strand_id
1 'polypeptide(L)' 'MTEIQNTNNIPELHSPFEQLREVDADDKEWWNSRKLAKVMGYGKYWNFERVIAKAQA' A
#
# COMPACT_ATOMS: atom_id res chain seq x y z
N MET A 1 20.92 -5.95 -37.06
CA MET A 1 19.97 -5.43 -36.05
C MET A 1 19.49 -6.60 -35.23
N THR A 2 20.01 -6.78 -34.03
CA THR A 2 19.59 -7.86 -33.12
C THR A 2 18.62 -7.26 -32.10
N GLU A 3 17.37 -7.69 -32.13
CA GLU A 3 16.36 -7.37 -31.12
C GLU A 3 16.78 -8.00 -29.79
N ILE A 4 17.05 -7.17 -28.79
CA ILE A 4 17.26 -7.61 -27.42
C ILE A 4 15.87 -7.85 -26.81
N GLN A 5 15.47 -9.12 -26.74
CA GLN A 5 14.29 -9.56 -25.99
C GLN A 5 14.56 -9.29 -24.50
N ASN A 6 13.98 -8.23 -23.97
CA ASN A 6 14.11 -7.83 -22.57
C ASN A 6 13.23 -8.74 -21.70
N THR A 7 13.74 -9.93 -21.36
CA THR A 7 13.04 -10.90 -20.50
C THR A 7 13.17 -10.50 -19.03
N ASN A 8 12.59 -9.38 -18.63
CA ASN A 8 12.40 -9.06 -17.21
C ASN A 8 11.17 -9.82 -16.70
N ASN A 9 11.31 -11.14 -16.59
CA ASN A 9 10.31 -12.04 -16.01
C ASN A 9 10.41 -12.04 -14.47
N ILE A 10 10.62 -10.87 -13.88
CA ILE A 10 10.60 -10.65 -12.45
C ILE A 10 9.15 -10.26 -12.14
N PRO A 11 8.41 -11.02 -11.30
CA PRO A 11 7.12 -10.57 -10.83
C PRO A 11 7.34 -9.22 -10.18
N GLU A 12 6.66 -8.17 -10.68
CA GLU A 12 6.70 -6.88 -10.00
C GLU A 12 6.32 -7.14 -8.54
N LEU A 13 7.22 -6.80 -7.62
CA LEU A 13 6.90 -6.82 -6.20
C LEU A 13 5.98 -5.64 -5.94
N HIS A 14 4.68 -5.86 -6.13
CA HIS A 14 3.66 -4.91 -5.72
C HIS A 14 3.68 -4.86 -4.20
N SER A 15 3.99 -3.68 -3.67
CA SER A 15 3.91 -3.44 -2.23
C SER A 15 2.50 -3.81 -1.74
N PRO A 16 2.36 -4.49 -0.59
CA PRO A 16 1.05 -4.84 -0.06
C PRO A 16 0.18 -3.61 0.25
N PHE A 17 0.79 -2.41 0.31
CA PHE A 17 0.08 -1.14 0.43
C PHE A 17 -0.55 -0.69 -0.88
N GLU A 18 0.07 -0.96 -2.04
CA GLU A 18 -0.49 -0.59 -3.36
C GLU A 18 -1.78 -1.35 -3.64
N GLN A 19 -1.88 -2.59 -3.15
CA GLN A 19 -3.08 -3.41 -3.25
C GLN A 19 -4.27 -2.83 -2.45
N LEU A 20 -3.99 -1.95 -1.49
CA LEU A 20 -4.99 -1.30 -0.64
C LEU A 20 -5.34 0.12 -1.10
N ARG A 21 -4.62 0.65 -2.09
CA ARG A 21 -4.82 1.99 -2.61
C ARG A 21 -6.16 2.07 -3.32
N GLU A 22 -7.00 2.99 -2.88
CA GLU A 22 -8.28 3.33 -3.51
C GLU A 22 -8.20 4.76 -4.02
N VAL A 23 -8.96 5.08 -5.06
CA VAL A 23 -9.01 6.42 -5.68
C VAL A 23 -10.45 6.91 -5.60
N ASP A 24 -10.66 8.13 -5.13
CA ASP A 24 -12.00 8.73 -5.10
C ASP A 24 -12.39 9.38 -6.45
N ALA A 25 -13.52 10.07 -6.49
CA ALA A 25 -14.03 10.71 -7.71
C ALA A 25 -13.19 11.92 -8.16
N ASP A 26 -12.33 12.44 -7.29
CA ASP A 26 -11.45 13.59 -7.53
C ASP A 26 -10.01 13.15 -7.83
N ASP A 27 -9.81 11.89 -8.24
CA ASP A 27 -8.52 11.24 -8.46
C ASP A 27 -7.58 11.26 -7.24
N LYS A 28 -8.13 11.39 -6.03
CA LYS A 28 -7.33 11.40 -4.81
C LYS A 28 -7.18 10.00 -4.24
N GLU A 29 -5.92 9.64 -3.99
CA GLU A 29 -5.57 8.36 -3.39
C GLU A 29 -5.88 8.34 -1.90
N TRP A 30 -6.49 7.25 -1.43
CA TRP A 30 -6.74 7.00 -0.03
C TRP A 30 -6.63 5.52 0.30
N TRP A 31 -6.35 5.24 1.57
CA TRP A 31 -6.22 3.88 2.10
C TRP A 31 -7.23 3.67 3.22
N ASN A 32 -7.95 2.56 3.20
CA ASN A 32 -8.81 2.19 4.32
C ASN A 32 -7.95 1.88 5.56
N SER A 33 -8.10 2.68 6.62
CA SER A 33 -7.29 2.58 7.83
C SER A 33 -7.35 1.20 8.50
N ARG A 34 -8.49 0.50 8.44
CA ARG A 34 -8.65 -0.84 9.02
C ARG A 34 -7.92 -1.91 8.22
N LYS A 35 -7.96 -1.82 6.88
CA LYS A 35 -7.19 -2.73 6.01
C LYS A 35 -5.69 -2.48 6.19
N LEU A 36 -5.28 -1.21 6.24
CA LEU A 36 -3.88 -0.82 6.45
C LEU A 36 -3.32 -1.35 7.78
N ALA A 37 -4.08 -1.21 8.88
CA ALA A 37 -3.70 -1.76 10.17
C ALA A 37 -3.46 -3.28 10.13
N LYS A 38 -4.31 -4.03 9.41
CA LYS A 38 -4.17 -5.48 9.25
C LYS A 38 -2.92 -5.85 8.45
N VAL A 39 -2.66 -5.17 7.33
CA VAL A 39 -1.46 -5.41 6.49
C VAL A 39 -0.17 -5.08 7.24
N MET A 40 -0.19 -4.07 8.11
CA MET A 40 0.94 -3.73 8.97
C MET A 40 1.08 -4.65 10.20
N GLY A 41 0.20 -5.65 10.38
CA GLY A 41 0.31 -6.65 11.45
C GLY A 41 -0.25 -6.21 12.81
N TYR A 42 -1.07 -5.16 12.88
CA TYR A 42 -1.70 -4.75 14.13
C TYR A 42 -2.91 -5.64 14.45
N GLY A 43 -2.80 -6.43 15.52
CA GLY A 43 -3.92 -7.26 16.01
C GLY A 43 -5.07 -6.47 16.64
N LYS A 44 -4.81 -5.24 17.10
CA LYS A 44 -5.79 -4.36 17.76
C LYS A 44 -5.73 -2.96 17.14
N TYR A 45 -6.86 -2.48 16.62
CA TYR A 45 -6.92 -1.22 15.87
C TYR A 45 -6.48 0.00 16.70
N TRP A 46 -6.81 0.05 18.00
CA TRP A 46 -6.41 1.16 18.85
C TRP A 46 -4.88 1.32 18.99
N ASN A 47 -4.11 0.24 18.83
CA ASN A 47 -2.64 0.33 18.82
C ASN A 47 -2.16 1.03 17.55
N PHE A 48 -2.84 0.81 16.42
CA PHE A 48 -2.56 1.48 15.15
C PHE A 48 -2.97 2.96 15.19
N GLU A 49 -4.13 3.28 15.77
CA GLU A 49 -4.58 4.68 15.91
C GLU A 49 -3.55 5.56 16.64
N ARG A 50 -2.90 5.03 17.68
CA ARG A 50 -1.83 5.73 18.40
C ARG A 50 -0.59 6.01 17.53
N VAL A 51 -0.31 5.15 16.56
CA VAL A 51 0.82 5.33 15.62
C VAL A 51 0.47 6.39 14.58
N ILE A 52 -0.73 6.36 14.02
CA ILE A 52 -1.21 7.38 13.09
C ILE A 52 -1.23 8.76 13.75
N ALA A 53 -1.75 8.87 14.97
CA ALA A 53 -1.77 10.14 15.70
C ALA A 53 -0.35 10.70 15.93
N LYS A 54 0.64 9.82 16.18
CA LYS A 54 2.04 10.23 16.31
C LYS A 54 2.68 10.67 14.99
N ALA A 55 2.27 10.07 13.88
CA ALA A 55 2.81 10.40 12.55
C ALA A 55 2.24 11.71 11.99
N GLN A 56 1.08 12.16 12.49
CA GLN A 56 0.44 13.42 12.10
C GLN A 56 1.00 14.65 12.83
N ALA A 57 1.72 14.45 13.94
CA ALA A 57 2.32 15.51 14.76
C ALA A 57 3.72 15.88 14.26
#